data_AF-A0A8X7BSN5-F1
#
_entry.id   AF-A0A8X7BSN5-F1
#
_cell.length_a   1.000
_cell.length_b   1.000
_cell.length_c   1.000
_cell.angle_alpha   90.00
_cell.angle_beta   90.00
_cell.angle_gamma   90.00
#
_symmetry.space_group_name_H-M   'P 1'
#
loop_
_entity.id
_entity.type
_entity.pdbx_description
1 polymer ?
#
loop_
_entity_poly.entity_id
_entity_poly.type
_entity_poly.pdbx_seq_one_letter_code
_entity_poly.pdbx_strand_id
1 'polypeptide(L)'
;MNNKLSTVQEIIEELSQLKHSYFNLPDDTDLKDALDILIDLQAEVQELEIRIKITLSQFKKTNSTNDNEIIKNKIKLPDLPLPTFSGKFQEFELFKSQFMNVMGTNHSLNNTQKLCYLKSTL
;
A
#
# COMPACT_ATOMS: atom_id res chain seq x y z
N MET A 1 1.60 44.63 8.85
CA MET A 1 1.93 43.49 7.96
C MET A 1 3.39 43.02 8.07
N ASN A 2 4.22 43.60 8.96
CA ASN A 2 5.67 43.32 9.04
C ASN A 2 6.08 42.18 10.00
N ASN A 3 5.29 41.85 11.03
CA ASN A 3 5.71 40.82 12.00
C ASN A 3 5.88 39.43 11.39
N LYS A 4 4.98 39.04 10.48
CA LYS A 4 5.09 37.74 9.79
C LYS A 4 6.37 37.65 8.95
N LEU A 5 6.79 38.76 8.35
CA LEU A 5 8.02 38.82 7.57
C LEU A 5 9.25 38.68 8.47
N SER A 6 9.27 39.36 9.61
CA SER A 6 10.33 39.23 10.63
C SER A 6 10.44 37.78 11.13
N THR A 7 9.32 37.16 11.48
CA THR A 7 9.29 35.77 11.95
C THR A 7 9.81 34.79 10.89
N VAL A 8 9.46 35.00 9.62
CA VAL A 8 9.99 34.15 8.53
C VAL A 8 11.50 34.36 8.35
N GLN A 9 12.00 35.58 8.49
CA GLN A 9 13.43 35.86 8.43
C GLN A 9 14.20 35.20 9.59
N GLU A 10 13.66 35.27 10.81
CA GLU A 10 14.21 34.59 11.99
C GLU A 10 14.27 33.06 11.78
N ILE A 11 13.19 32.45 11.28
CA ILE A 11 13.16 31.00 11.00
C ILE A 11 14.20 30.62 9.93
N ILE A 12 14.36 31.43 8.89
CA ILE A 12 15.36 31.17 7.83
C ILE A 12 16.78 31.22 8.41
N GLU A 13 17.04 32.15 9.32
CA GLU A 13 18.33 32.30 9.98
C GLU A 13 18.61 31.14 10.92
N GLU A 14 17.63 30.73 11.73
CA GLU A 14 17.72 29.53 12.58
C GLU A 14 17.95 28.25 11.75
N LEU A 15 17.25 28.07 10.64
CA LEU A 15 17.46 26.93 9.73
C LEU A 15 18.86 26.94 9.11
N SER A 16 19.39 28.12 8.81
CA SER A 16 20.75 28.27 8.27
C SER A 16 21.81 27.89 9.31
N GLN A 17 21.61 28.32 10.56
CA GLN A 17 22.48 27.95 11.68
C GLN A 17 22.40 26.46 12.00
N LEU A 18 21.19 25.89 12.03
CA LEU A 18 20.98 24.47 12.27
C LEU A 18 21.65 23.61 11.19
N LYS A 19 21.49 24.00 9.92
CA LYS A 19 22.15 23.35 8.79
C LYS A 19 23.68 23.40 8.96
N HIS A 20 24.24 24.56 9.31
CA HIS A 20 25.68 24.71 9.52
C HIS A 20 26.19 23.83 10.66
N SER A 21 25.47 23.81 11.79
CA SER A 21 25.79 22.94 12.94
C SER A 21 25.77 21.46 12.57
N TYR A 22 24.78 21.01 11.79
CA TYR A 22 24.69 19.63 11.32
C TYR A 22 25.86 19.23 10.41
N PHE A 23 26.27 20.10 9.47
CA PHE A 23 27.39 19.79 8.56
C PHE A 23 28.77 19.83 9.24
N ASN A 24 28.89 20.53 10.37
CA ASN A 24 30.13 20.63 11.14
C ASN A 24 30.16 19.68 12.34
N LEU A 25 29.18 18.77 12.44
CA LEU A 25 29.13 17.82 13.53
C LEU A 25 30.37 16.91 13.44
N PRO A 26 31.18 16.81 14.51
CA PRO A 26 32.36 15.96 14.51
C PRO A 26 32.02 14.51 14.13
N ASP A 27 32.90 13.85 13.38
CA ASP A 27 32.73 12.45 12.97
C ASP A 27 32.62 11.48 14.18
N ASP A 28 33.10 11.90 15.34
CA ASP A 28 33.05 11.17 16.62
C ASP A 28 31.87 11.56 17.51
N THR A 29 30.90 12.32 16.99
CA THR A 29 29.71 12.69 17.75
C THR A 29 28.95 11.44 18.17
N ASP A 30 28.87 11.23 19.48
CA ASP A 30 28.19 10.08 20.06
C ASP A 30 26.68 10.19 19.86
N LEU A 31 26.20 9.50 18.83
CA LEU A 31 24.79 9.43 18.47
C LEU A 31 24.13 8.15 19.02
N LYS A 32 24.81 7.40 19.88
CA LYS A 32 24.34 6.10 20.34
C LYS A 32 22.96 6.19 21.01
N ASP A 33 22.76 7.16 21.89
CA ASP A 33 21.48 7.37 22.54
C ASP A 33 20.35 7.69 21.54
N ALA A 34 20.65 8.48 20.50
CA ALA A 34 19.69 8.80 19.44
C ALA A 34 19.40 7.57 18.54
N LEU A 35 20.40 6.74 18.27
CA LEU A 35 20.28 5.49 17.55
C LEU A 35 19.42 4.47 18.31
N ASP A 36 19.65 4.32 19.61
CA ASP A 36 18.86 3.42 20.46
C ASP A 36 17.38 3.85 20.48
N ILE A 37 17.12 5.16 20.64
CA ILE A 37 15.76 5.72 20.56
C ILE A 37 15.12 5.44 19.18
N LEU A 38 15.86 5.62 18.08
CA LEU A 38 15.36 5.35 16.73
C LEU A 38 15.05 3.87 16.51
N ILE A 39 15.86 2.97 17.07
CA ILE A 39 15.63 1.52 17.01
C ILE A 39 14.34 1.15 17.75
N ASP A 40 14.13 1.69 18.94
CA ASP A 40 12.93 1.43 19.75
C ASP A 40 11.66 1.95 19.06
N LEU A 41 11.71 3.19 18.53
CA LEU A 41 10.61 3.77 17.74
C LEU A 41 10.29 2.93 16.50
N GLN A 42 11.32 2.43 15.81
CA GLN A 42 11.13 1.60 14.63
C GLN A 42 10.45 0.26 14.99
N ALA A 43 10.80 -0.34 16.12
CA ALA A 43 10.15 -1.56 16.61
C ALA A 43 8.66 -1.32 16.94
N GLU A 44 8.34 -0.20 17.60
CA GLU A 44 6.97 0.15 17.94
C GLU A 44 6.10 0.41 16.70
N VAL A 45 6.64 1.09 15.68
CA VAL A 45 5.95 1.31 14.40
C VAL A 45 5.65 -0.03 13.71
N GLN A 46 6.60 -0.97 13.69
CA GLN A 46 6.37 -2.30 13.12
C GLN A 46 5.28 -3.07 13.87
N GLU A 47 5.26 -2.99 15.20
CA GLU A 47 4.20 -3.62 15.99
C GLU A 47 2.82 -3.01 15.69
N LEU A 48 2.73 -1.68 15.59
CA LEU A 48 1.51 -0.98 15.22
C LEU A 48 1.02 -1.39 13.83
N GLU A 49 1.90 -1.49 12.84
CA GLU A 49 1.53 -1.94 11.50
C GLU A 49 0.93 -3.35 11.51
N ILE A 50 1.50 -4.28 12.27
CA ILE A 50 0.98 -5.64 12.42
C ILE A 50 -0.41 -5.59 13.05
N ARG A 51 -0.59 -4.85 14.14
CA ARG A 51 -1.88 -4.69 14.83
C ARG A 51 -2.94 -4.13 13.89
N ILE A 52 -2.62 -3.11 13.10
CA ILE A 52 -3.54 -2.52 12.12
C ILE A 52 -3.93 -3.55 11.07
N LYS A 53 -2.97 -4.28 10.49
CA LYS A 53 -3.25 -5.33 9.48
C LYS A 53 -4.18 -6.41 10.03
N ILE A 54 -3.97 -6.84 11.28
CA ILE A 54 -4.83 -7.83 11.95
C ILE A 54 -6.25 -7.27 12.13
N THR A 55 -6.38 -6.08 12.70
CA THR A 55 -7.67 -5.43 12.94
C THR A 55 -8.45 -5.22 11.65
N LEU A 56 -7.81 -4.75 10.58
CA LEU A 56 -8.45 -4.58 9.27
C LEU A 56 -8.90 -5.92 8.67
N SER A 57 -8.13 -6.98 8.86
CA SER A 57 -8.49 -8.32 8.40
C SER A 57 -9.70 -8.87 9.15
N GLN A 58 -9.79 -8.61 10.46
CA GLN A 58 -10.96 -8.96 11.27
C GLN A 58 -12.20 -8.17 10.86
N PHE A 59 -12.07 -6.86 10.61
CA PHE A 59 -13.18 -5.99 10.19
C PHE A 59 -13.73 -6.37 8.80
N LYS A 60 -12.87 -6.78 7.86
CA LYS A 60 -13.32 -7.34 6.57
C LYS A 60 -14.14 -8.62 6.73
N LYS A 61 -13.85 -9.43 7.77
CA LYS A 61 -14.55 -10.69 8.04
C LYS A 61 -15.91 -10.46 8.71
N THR A 62 -16.07 -9.42 9.52
CA THR A 62 -17.35 -9.07 10.17
C THR A 62 -18.35 -8.39 9.23
N ASN A 63 -17.89 -7.72 8.17
CA ASN A 63 -18.78 -7.10 7.18
C ASN A 63 -19.25 -8.08 6.09
N SER A 64 -18.74 -9.31 6.05
CA SER A 64 -19.14 -10.34 5.07
C SER A 64 -20.08 -11.40 5.63
N THR A 65 -20.66 -11.21 6.82
CA THR A 65 -21.59 -12.20 7.41
C THR A 65 -22.99 -12.20 6.81
N ASN A 66 -23.28 -11.42 5.76
CA ASN A 66 -24.60 -11.42 5.10
C ASN A 66 -24.64 -11.92 3.65
N ASP A 67 -23.52 -12.33 3.03
CA ASP A 67 -23.52 -12.76 1.62
C ASP A 67 -23.21 -14.27 1.47
N ASN A 68 -23.81 -15.09 2.32
CA ASN A 68 -23.84 -16.56 2.17
C ASN A 68 -25.03 -17.05 1.36
N GLU A 69 -25.56 -16.25 0.42
CA GLU A 69 -26.22 -16.86 -0.73
C GLU A 69 -25.14 -17.26 -1.73
N ILE A 70 -24.68 -18.50 -1.58
CA ILE A 70 -24.06 -19.26 -2.65
C ILE A 70 -25.12 -19.40 -3.74
N ILE A 71 -25.26 -18.34 -4.54
CA ILE A 71 -26.00 -18.34 -5.78
C ILE A 71 -25.23 -19.30 -6.69
N LYS A 72 -25.67 -20.56 -6.69
CA LYS A 72 -25.36 -21.58 -7.69
C LYS A 72 -25.95 -21.18 -9.05
N ASN A 73 -25.67 -19.96 -9.52
CA ASN A 73 -25.94 -19.61 -10.90
C ASN A 73 -24.82 -20.23 -11.72
N LYS A 74 -25.20 -21.10 -12.65
CA LYS A 74 -24.32 -21.69 -13.66
C LYS A 74 -23.61 -20.55 -14.39
N ILE A 75 -22.39 -20.24 -13.93
CA ILE A 75 -21.54 -19.24 -14.55
C ILE A 75 -21.10 -19.83 -15.90
N LYS A 76 -21.64 -19.30 -16.99
CA LYS A 76 -21.14 -19.63 -18.33
C LYS A 76 -19.92 -18.75 -18.60
N LEU A 77 -18.75 -19.37 -18.58
CA LEU A 77 -17.55 -18.76 -19.14
C LEU A 77 -17.75 -18.54 -20.65
N PRO A 78 -17.22 -17.45 -21.22
CA PRO A 78 -16.99 -17.40 -22.66
C PRO A 78 -16.03 -18.53 -23.05
N ASP A 79 -16.21 -19.14 -24.23
CA ASP A 79 -15.44 -20.30 -24.72
C ASP A 79 -13.92 -20.02 -24.90
N LEU A 80 -13.47 -18.79 -24.65
CA LEU A 80 -12.08 -18.38 -24.82
C LEU A 80 -11.24 -18.84 -23.61
N PRO A 81 -10.04 -19.43 -23.83
CA PRO A 81 -9.17 -19.82 -22.72
C PRO A 81 -8.78 -18.60 -21.88
N LEU A 82 -8.90 -18.73 -20.55
CA LEU A 82 -8.46 -17.70 -19.62
C LEU A 82 -6.94 -17.51 -19.73
N PRO A 83 -6.45 -16.27 -19.79
CA PRO A 83 -5.01 -16.02 -19.76
C PRO A 83 -4.44 -16.46 -18.41
N THR A 84 -3.21 -16.96 -18.42
CA THR A 84 -2.48 -17.37 -17.21
C THR A 84 -1.35 -16.39 -16.97
N PHE A 85 -1.01 -16.17 -15.70
CA PHE A 85 0.08 -15.28 -15.30
C PHE A 85 1.14 -16.06 -14.55
N SER A 86 2.38 -16.08 -15.05
CA SER A 86 3.47 -16.81 -14.38
C SER A 86 4.11 -16.05 -13.21
N GLY A 87 3.67 -14.83 -12.94
CA GLY A 87 4.28 -13.93 -11.95
C GLY A 87 5.44 -13.08 -12.51
N LYS A 88 5.86 -13.28 -13.76
CA LYS A 88 6.92 -12.49 -14.39
C LYS A 88 6.41 -11.10 -14.77
N PHE A 89 7.15 -10.08 -14.35
CA PHE A 89 6.80 -8.68 -14.62
C PHE A 89 6.64 -8.36 -16.12
N GLN A 90 7.51 -8.94 -16.97
CA GLN A 90 7.46 -8.74 -18.42
C GLN A 90 6.15 -9.20 -19.06
N GLU A 91 5.47 -10.18 -18.44
CA GLU A 91 4.21 -10.75 -18.93
C GLU A 91 2.98 -9.97 -18.40
N PHE A 92 3.17 -9.06 -17.44
CA PHE A 92 2.07 -8.42 -16.71
C PHE A 92 1.16 -7.58 -17.61
N GLU A 93 1.73 -6.72 -18.47
CA GLU A 93 0.93 -5.88 -19.36
C GLU A 93 0.15 -6.69 -20.39
N LEU A 94 0.74 -7.77 -20.91
CA LEU A 94 0.09 -8.69 -21.84
C LEU A 94 -1.06 -9.45 -21.14
N PHE A 95 -0.78 -10.02 -19.96
CA PHE A 95 -1.78 -10.69 -19.14
C PHE A 95 -2.95 -9.77 -18.81
N LYS A 96 -2.67 -8.55 -18.33
CA LYS A 96 -3.68 -7.55 -17.98
C LYS A 96 -4.56 -7.18 -19.17
N SER A 97 -3.97 -6.96 -20.34
CA SER A 97 -4.72 -6.67 -21.57
C SER A 97 -5.65 -7.82 -21.97
N GLN A 98 -5.13 -9.05 -21.96
CA GLN A 98 -5.89 -10.25 -22.30
C GLN A 98 -7.02 -10.50 -21.28
N PHE A 99 -6.73 -10.39 -19.99
CA PHE A 99 -7.70 -10.59 -18.92
C PHE A 99 -8.83 -9.54 -19.01
N MET A 100 -8.50 -8.28 -19.26
CA MET A 100 -9.50 -7.22 -19.44
C MET A 100 -10.34 -7.40 -20.72
N ASN A 101 -9.78 -7.95 -21.79
CA ASN A 101 -10.55 -8.24 -22.99
C ASN A 101 -11.58 -9.36 -22.76
N VAL A 102 -11.22 -10.40 -22.01
CA VAL A 102 -12.09 -11.54 -21.67
C VAL A 102 -13.12 -11.19 -20.58
N MET A 103 -12.70 -10.44 -19.56
CA MET A 103 -13.50 -10.20 -18.35
C MET A 103 -14.16 -8.81 -18.32
N GLY A 104 -13.55 -7.83 -18.97
CA GLY A 104 -14.06 -6.46 -19.04
C GLY A 104 -15.30 -6.34 -19.93
N THR A 105 -15.35 -7.11 -21.02
CA THR A 105 -16.49 -7.19 -21.95
C THR A 105 -17.64 -8.04 -21.42
N ASN A 106 -17.38 -8.86 -20.38
CA ASN A 106 -18.40 -9.72 -19.79
C ASN A 106 -19.23 -8.97 -18.74
N HIS A 107 -20.38 -8.44 -19.18
CA HIS A 107 -21.36 -7.76 -18.31
C HIS A 107 -22.18 -8.72 -17.42
N SER A 108 -22.12 -10.04 -17.66
CA SER A 108 -22.85 -11.03 -16.87
C SER A 108 -22.18 -11.35 -15.53
N LEU A 109 -20.92 -10.95 -15.36
CA LEU A 109 -20.14 -11.18 -14.14
C LEU A 109 -20.08 -9.91 -13.29
N ASN A 110 -20.38 -10.05 -12.00
CA ASN A 110 -20.17 -8.97 -11.03
C ASN A 110 -18.69 -8.88 -10.60
N ASN A 111 -18.34 -7.81 -9.89
CA ASN A 111 -16.96 -7.55 -9.48
C ASN A 111 -16.37 -8.65 -8.58
N THR A 112 -17.19 -9.26 -7.71
CA THR A 112 -16.77 -10.37 -6.85
C THR A 112 -16.40 -11.60 -7.68
N GLN A 113 -17.20 -11.93 -8.70
CA GLN A 113 -16.92 -13.03 -9.61
C GLN A 113 -15.67 -12.75 -10.45
N LYS A 114 -15.50 -11.52 -10.97
CA LYS A 114 -14.29 -11.10 -11.69
C LYS A 114 -13.03 -11.26 -10.83
N LEU A 115 -13.11 -10.95 -9.54
CA LEU A 115 -12.01 -11.16 -8.59
C LEU A 115 -11.70 -12.65 -8.38
N CYS A 116 -12.72 -13.51 -8.27
CA CYS A 116 -12.51 -14.95 -8.17
C CYS A 116 -11.78 -15.51 -9.39
N TYR A 117 -12.13 -15.05 -10.59
CA TYR A 117 -11.44 -15.44 -11.81
C TYR A 117 -10.01 -14.95 -11.87
N LEU A 118 -9.75 -13.70 -11.45
CA LEU A 118 -8.39 -13.18 -11.37
C LEU A 118 -7.52 -14.08 -10.49
N LYS A 119 -8.02 -14.48 -9.32
CA LYS A 119 -7.30 -15.39 -8.42
C LYS A 119 -6.98 -16.76 -9.03
N SER A 120 -7.85 -17.29 -9.89
CA SER A 120 -7.62 -18.59 -10.54
C SER A 120 -6.62 -18.53 -11.70
N THR A 121 -6.32 -17.34 -12.21
CA THR A 121 -5.39 -17.13 -13.33
C THR A 121 -3.97 -16.73 -12.90
N LEU A 122 -3.78 -16.49 -11.61
CA LEU A 122 -2.51 -16.15 -10.96
C LEU A 122 -1.78 -17.40 -10.46
#